data_AF-A0A258CLF8-F1
#
_entry.id   AF-A0A258CLF8-F1
#
_cell.length_a   1.000
_cell.length_b   1.000
_cell.length_c   1.000
_cell.angle_alpha   90.00
_cell.angle_beta   90.00
_cell.angle_gamma   90.00
#
_symmetry.space_group_name_H-M   'P 1'
#
loop_
_entity.id
_entity.type
_entity.pdbx_description
1 polymer ?
#
loop_
_entity_poly.entity_id
_entity_poly.type
_entity_poly.pdbx_seq_one_letter_code
_entity_poly.pdbx_strand_id
1 'polypeptide(L)' 'MLSGLWLPIQMLPMLLQQAGWIWPSYHLSQIGLKVIGMDQGHALSIHLLLLTSSSILLAIVAVWSFKRLTGENT' A
#
# COMPACT_ATOMS: atom_id res chain seq x y z
N MET A 1 -7.83 7.88 -2.32
CA MET A 1 -8.44 7.91 -3.68
C MET A 1 -7.66 7.07 -4.70
N LEU A 2 -6.36 6.81 -4.50
CA LEU A 2 -5.54 5.95 -5.39
C LEU A 2 -5.75 4.43 -5.21
N SER A 3 -6.74 4.00 -4.43
CA SER A 3 -7.04 2.56 -4.32
C SER A 3 -7.71 2.01 -5.58
N GLY A 4 -8.30 2.84 -6.44
CA GLY A 4 -8.99 2.36 -7.63
C GLY A 4 -10.36 1.72 -7.39
N LEU A 5 -10.84 1.70 -6.13
CA LEU A 5 -12.13 1.06 -5.75
C LEU A 5 -13.36 1.88 -6.16
N TRP A 6 -13.24 3.22 -6.19
CA TRP A 6 -14.34 4.11 -6.55
C TRP A 6 -14.25 4.57 -8.01
N LEU A 7 -13.02 4.76 -8.51
CA LEU A 7 -12.74 5.13 -9.88
C LEU A 7 -11.64 4.19 -10.42
N PRO A 8 -11.87 3.46 -11.52
CA PRO A 8 -10.91 2.49 -12.04
C PRO A 8 -9.55 3.14 -12.29
N ILE A 9 -8.47 2.49 -11.84
CA ILE A 9 -7.11 3.05 -12.01
C ILE A 9 -6.76 3.28 -13.48
N GLN A 10 -7.31 2.48 -14.40
CA GLN A 10 -7.07 2.62 -15.84
C GLN A 10 -7.61 3.93 -16.41
N MET A 11 -8.55 4.59 -15.71
CA MET A 11 -9.10 5.89 -16.09
C MET A 11 -8.30 7.08 -15.51
N LEU A 12 -7.34 6.82 -14.61
CA LEU A 12 -6.49 7.87 -14.05
C LEU A 12 -5.38 8.27 -15.04
N PRO A 13 -4.85 9.50 -14.96
CA PRO A 13 -3.64 9.90 -15.68
C PRO A 13 -2.47 8.93 -15.41
N MET A 14 -1.64 8.68 -16.42
CA MET A 14 -0.55 7.70 -16.37
C MET A 14 0.36 7.87 -15.13
N LEU A 15 0.63 9.12 -14.74
CA LEU A 15 1.43 9.45 -13.55
C LEU A 15 0.83 8.86 -12.25
N LEU A 16 -0.50 8.92 -12.12
CA LEU A 16 -1.22 8.40 -10.95
C LEU A 16 -1.33 6.87 -11.00
N GLN A 17 -1.41 6.28 -12.19
CA GLN A 17 -1.35 4.81 -12.35
C GLN A 17 0.00 4.25 -11.88
N GLN A 18 1.09 4.91 -12.28
CA GLN A 18 2.45 4.54 -11.85
C GLN A 18 2.63 4.75 -10.35
N ALA A 19 2.10 5.84 -9.79
CA ALA A 19 2.10 6.03 -8.34
C ALA A 19 1.37 4.89 -7.61
N GLY A 20 0.32 4.31 -8.19
CA GLY A 20 -0.38 3.16 -7.61
C GLY A 20 0.54 2.01 -7.22
N TRP A 21 1.58 1.71 -8.01
CA TRP A 21 2.49 0.59 -7.78
C TRP A 21 3.33 0.69 -6.51
N ILE A 22 3.53 1.90 -5.96
CA ILE A 22 4.28 2.09 -4.71
C ILE A 22 3.35 2.18 -3.49
N TRP A 23 2.06 2.46 -3.70
CA TRP A 23 1.14 2.73 -2.59
C TRP A 23 0.55 1.44 -2.00
N PRO A 24 0.62 1.22 -0.67
CA PRO A 24 0.01 0.05 -0.03
C PRO A 24 -1.51 -0.01 -0.23
N SER A 25 -2.18 1.14 -0.35
CA SER A 25 -3.62 1.21 -0.61
C SER A 25 -4.05 0.61 -1.96
N TYR A 26 -3.16 0.59 -2.95
CA TYR A 26 -3.37 -0.07 -4.24
C TYR A 26 -3.24 -1.59 -4.11
N HIS A 27 -2.22 -2.09 -3.41
CA HIS A 27 -2.07 -3.53 -3.22
C HIS A 27 -3.23 -4.11 -2.41
N LEU A 28 -3.74 -3.37 -1.43
CA LEU A 28 -4.91 -3.76 -0.65
C LEU A 28 -6.18 -3.85 -1.49
N SER A 29 -6.42 -2.89 -2.39
CA SER A 29 -7.60 -2.94 -3.26
C SER A 29 -7.54 -4.06 -4.28
N GLN A 30 -6.36 -4.36 -4.83
CA GLN A 30 -6.17 -5.49 -5.75
C GLN A 30 -6.52 -6.82 -5.08
N ILE A 31 -6.22 -6.99 -3.78
CA ILE A 31 -6.65 -8.17 -3.02
C ILE A 31 -8.17 -8.25 -2.96
N GLY A 32 -8.85 -7.13 -2.66
CA GLY A 32 -10.32 -7.08 -2.63
C GLY A 32 -10.94 -7.36 -4.00
N LEU A 33 -10.39 -6.78 -5.07
CA LEU A 33 -10.84 -7.01 -6.46
C LEU A 33 -10.58 -8.46 -6.91
N LYS A 34 -9.53 -9.11 -6.40
CA LYS A 34 -9.23 -10.52 -6.69
C LYS A 34 -10.32 -11.47 -6.20
N VAL A 35 -10.99 -11.13 -5.08
CA VAL A 35 -12.10 -11.93 -4.53
C VAL A 35 -13.27 -11.99 -5.52
N ILE A 36 -13.50 -10.92 -6.28
CA ILE A 36 -14.58 -10.82 -7.26
C ILE A 36 -14.10 -11.04 -8.72
N GLY A 37 -12.85 -11.48 -8.92
CA GLY A 37 -12.27 -11.75 -10.24
C GLY A 37 -12.01 -10.50 -11.09
N MET A 38 -11.87 -9.32 -10.47
CA MET A 38 -11.64 -8.03 -11.14
C MET A 38 -10.23 -7.47 -10.86
N ASP A 39 -9.29 -8.29 -10.40
CA ASP A 39 -7.89 -7.86 -10.22
C ASP A 39 -7.17 -7.72 -11.56
N GLN A 40 -6.03 -7.04 -11.54
CA GLN A 40 -5.19 -6.84 -12.74
C GLN A 40 -4.39 -8.09 -13.14
N GLY A 41 -4.71 -9.27 -12.59
CA GLY A 41 -4.10 -10.56 -12.94
C GLY A 41 -2.74 -10.82 -12.29
N HIS A 42 -2.28 -9.96 -11.39
CA HIS A 42 -1.02 -10.16 -10.68
C HIS A 42 -1.14 -11.22 -9.57
N ALA A 43 -0.01 -11.85 -9.23
CA ALA A 43 0.03 -12.86 -8.18
C ALA A 43 -0.31 -12.26 -6.80
N LEU A 44 -1.17 -12.95 -6.04
CA LEU A 44 -1.58 -12.51 -4.69
C LEU A 44 -0.37 -12.29 -3.76
N SER A 45 0.66 -13.13 -3.92
CA SER A 45 1.90 -13.08 -3.14
C SER A 45 2.62 -11.74 -3.25
N ILE A 46 2.60 -11.08 -4.42
CA ILE A 46 3.25 -9.78 -4.63
C ILE A 46 2.55 -8.69 -3.79
N HIS A 47 1.21 -8.69 -3.79
CA HIS A 47 0.44 -7.73 -3.00
C HIS A 47 0.67 -7.92 -1.50
N LEU A 48 0.68 -9.16 -1.02
CA LEU A 48 0.94 -9.49 0.38
C LEU A 48 2.37 -9.12 0.80
N LEU A 49 3.35 -9.37 -0.07
CA LEU A 49 4.75 -9.01 0.19
C LEU A 49 4.88 -7.51 0.38
N LEU A 50 4.34 -6.69 -0.54
CA LEU A 50 4.44 -5.24 -0.44
C LEU A 50 3.67 -4.67 0.76
N LEU A 51 2.50 -5.22 1.09
CA LEU A 51 1.75 -4.85 2.30
C LEU A 51 2.53 -5.17 3.58
N THR A 52 3.16 -6.34 3.65
CA THR A 52 3.93 -6.76 4.82
C THR A 52 5.19 -5.92 4.96
N SER A 53 5.94 -5.72 3.87
CA SER A 53 7.14 -4.88 3.86
C SER A 53 6.84 -3.43 4.26
N SER A 54 5.80 -2.82 3.69
CA SER A 54 5.40 -1.45 4.06
C SER A 54 4.96 -1.33 5.52
N SER A 55 4.23 -2.33 6.03
CA SER A 55 3.82 -2.37 7.45
C SER A 55 5.01 -2.47 8.39
N ILE A 56 5.98 -3.35 8.09
CA ILE A 56 7.20 -3.51 8.88
C ILE A 56 8.02 -2.22 8.87
N LEU A 57 8.21 -1.60 7.70
CA LEU A 57 8.95 -0.35 7.57
C LEU A 57 8.34 0.77 8.42
N LEU A 58 7.02 0.96 8.32
CA LEU A 58 6.31 1.97 9.11
C LEU A 58 6.36 1.65 10.61
N ALA A 59 6.24 0.37 11.00
CA ALA A 59 6.36 -0.05 12.39
C ALA A 59 7.77 0.24 12.95
N ILE A 60 8.82 -0.04 12.18
CA ILE A 60 10.20 0.28 12.57
C ILE A 60 10.38 1.79 12.76
N VAL A 61 9.91 2.59 11.79
CA VAL A 61 9.99 4.06 11.87
C VAL A 61 9.20 4.59 13.07
N ALA A 62 8.02 4.05 13.33
CA ALA A 62 7.19 4.45 14.47
C ALA A 62 7.88 4.12 15.80
N VAL A 63 8.41 2.90 15.96
CA VAL A 63 9.14 2.50 17.18
C VAL A 63 10.40 3.34 17.35
N TRP A 64 11.16 3.58 16.28
CA TRP A 64 12.35 4.41 16.34
C TRP A 64 12.03 5.86 16.72
N SER A 65 11.02 6.46 16.08
CA SER A 65 10.56 7.81 16.37
C SER A 65 10.06 7.94 17.80
N PHE A 66 9.30 6.95 18.30
CA PHE A 66 8.76 6.98 19.65
C PHE A 66 9.87 6.88 20.71
N LYS A 67 10.86 6.01 20.49
CA LYS A 67 12.03 5.90 21.37
C LYS A 67 12.86 7.18 21.38
N ARG A 68 13.01 7.84 20.23
CA ARG A 68 13.72 9.13 20.14
C ARG A 68 13.01 10.23 20.93
N LEU A 69 11.70 10.39 20.74
CA LEU A 69 10.90 11.41 21.42
C LEU A 69 10.82 11.17 22.94
N THR A 70 10.79 9.92 23.38
CA THR A 70 10.76 9.59 24.82
C THR A 70 12.14 9.80 25.47
N GLY A 71 13.22 9.55 24.74
CA GLY A 71 14.59 9.73 25.25
C GLY A 71 15.09 11.18 25.31
N GLU A 72 14.46 12.11 24.59
CA GLU A 72 14.78 13.55 24.66
C GLU A 72 14.11 14.27 25.86
N ASN A 73 13.17 13.62 26.58
CA ASN A 73 12.35 14.23 27.64
C ASN A 73 12.70 13.77 29.08
N THR A 74 13.87 13.14 29.30
CA THR A 74 14.39 12.76 30.63
C THR A 74 15.83 13.21 30.79
#